data_AF-A0A7Z1SES2-F1
#
_entry.id   AF-A0A7Z1SES2-F1
#
_cell.length_a   1.000
_cell.length_b   1.000
_cell.length_c   1.000
_cell.angle_alpha   90.00
_cell.angle_beta   90.00
_cell.angle_gamma   90.00
#
_symmetry.space_group_name_H-M   'P 1'
#
loop_
_entity.id
_entity.type
_entity.pdbx_description
1 polymer ?
#
loop_
_entity_poly.entity_id
_entity_poly.type
_entity_poly.pdbx_seq_one_letter_code
_entity_poly.pdbx_strand_id
1 'polypeptide(L)'
;MKTDEEVTLEGATKIWSAGVSASPLGKMVADQAGVEADRAGRVSVNDDMTVGDFNNVYIIGDMMSLNRLPGLAQVAIQGGEHVAKLSETKVDEESTADEKEPFEYFDKGSMAIVTRFNAVVKLGKTEFSGFPGWLAWLGLHLTYVVGLRSRLAVLV
;
A
#
# COMPACT_ATOMS: atom_id res chain seq x y z
N MET A 1 1.09 -2.19 -27.91
CA MET A 1 0.37 -1.75 -29.12
C MET A 1 -1.11 -1.92 -28.80
N LYS A 2 -1.86 -0.83 -28.65
CA LYS A 2 -3.33 -0.93 -28.55
C LYS A 2 -3.82 -1.19 -29.97
N THR A 3 -4.47 -2.31 -30.20
CA THR A 3 -5.21 -2.54 -31.43
C THR A 3 -6.47 -1.67 -31.35
N ASP A 4 -6.73 -0.81 -32.34
CA ASP A 4 -7.96 0.00 -32.44
C ASP A 4 -9.20 -0.85 -32.81
N GLU A 5 -9.12 -2.15 -32.59
CA GLU A 5 -10.15 -3.12 -32.90
C GLU A 5 -11.10 -3.21 -31.71
N GLU A 6 -12.33 -2.76 -31.89
CA GLU A 6 -13.38 -2.91 -30.88
C GLU A 6 -13.91 -4.35 -30.91
N VAL A 7 -13.72 -5.07 -29.80
CA VAL A 7 -14.23 -6.43 -29.63
C VAL A 7 -15.34 -6.42 -28.59
N THR A 8 -16.52 -6.93 -28.98
CA THR A 8 -17.60 -7.20 -28.03
C THR A 8 -17.43 -8.60 -27.46
N LEU A 9 -17.39 -8.72 -26.13
CA LEU A 9 -17.29 -10.00 -25.42
C LEU A 9 -18.62 -10.25 -24.70
N GLU A 10 -19.33 -11.30 -25.10
CA GLU A 10 -20.53 -11.75 -24.40
C GLU A 10 -20.15 -12.51 -23.12
N GLY A 11 -20.86 -12.26 -22.02
CA GLY A 11 -20.64 -12.95 -20.77
C GLY A 11 -21.72 -12.65 -19.75
N ALA A 12 -22.08 -13.64 -18.94
CA ALA A 12 -23.06 -13.47 -17.87
C ALA A 12 -22.53 -12.65 -16.69
N THR A 13 -21.20 -12.67 -16.47
CA THR A 13 -20.55 -12.04 -15.32
C THR A 13 -19.32 -11.24 -15.74
N LYS A 14 -19.23 -9.99 -15.26
CA LYS A 14 -18.07 -9.12 -15.42
C LYS A 14 -17.53 -8.72 -14.06
N ILE A 15 -16.26 -9.01 -13.80
CA ILE A 15 -15.56 -8.63 -12.56
C ILE A 15 -14.50 -7.59 -12.92
N TRP A 16 -14.50 -6.45 -12.23
CA TRP A 16 -13.54 -5.37 -12.44
C TRP A 16 -12.55 -5.32 -11.28
N SER A 17 -11.29 -5.62 -11.55
CA SER A 17 -10.18 -5.58 -10.59
C SER A 17 -9.02 -4.70 -11.07
N ALA A 18 -9.25 -3.88 -12.11
CA ALA A 18 -8.21 -3.07 -12.75
C ALA A 18 -8.31 -1.60 -12.33
N GLY A 19 -7.37 -1.14 -11.51
CA GLY A 19 -7.25 0.27 -11.13
C GLY A 19 -8.19 0.70 -10.01
N VAL A 20 -7.68 1.59 -9.17
CA VAL A 20 -8.37 2.16 -8.00
C VAL A 20 -8.29 3.67 -8.07
N SER A 21 -9.27 4.34 -7.47
CA SER A 21 -9.28 5.78 -7.24
C SER A 21 -9.18 6.02 -5.74
N ALA A 22 -8.43 7.06 -5.35
CA ALA A 22 -8.37 7.51 -3.98
C ALA A 22 -9.71 8.10 -3.53
N SER A 23 -9.88 8.17 -2.21
CA SER A 23 -11.06 8.75 -1.57
C SER A 23 -11.26 10.22 -1.97
N PRO A 24 -12.50 10.69 -2.18
CA PRO A 24 -12.80 12.11 -2.38
C PRO A 24 -12.27 13.03 -1.26
N LEU A 25 -12.07 12.49 -0.06
CA LEU A 25 -11.46 13.20 1.07
C LEU A 25 -10.05 13.73 0.72
N GLY A 26 -9.27 12.97 -0.03
CA GLY A 26 -7.92 13.39 -0.44
C GLY A 26 -7.96 14.71 -1.19
N LYS A 27 -8.87 14.83 -2.16
CA LYS A 27 -9.05 16.08 -2.91
C LYS A 27 -9.47 17.25 -2.01
N MET A 28 -10.37 17.02 -1.06
CA MET A 28 -10.79 18.06 -0.11
C MET A 28 -9.62 18.58 0.73
N VAL A 29 -8.75 17.68 1.20
CA VAL A 29 -7.54 18.05 1.94
C VAL A 29 -6.55 18.79 1.04
N ALA A 30 -6.36 18.31 -0.19
CA ALA A 30 -5.47 18.94 -1.16
C ALA A 30 -5.89 20.39 -1.47
N ASP A 31 -7.18 20.60 -1.75
CA ASP A 31 -7.75 21.92 -2.03
C ASP A 31 -7.60 22.88 -0.83
N GLN A 32 -7.78 22.39 0.41
CA GLN A 32 -7.62 23.19 1.62
C GLN A 32 -6.15 23.48 1.96
N ALA A 33 -5.26 22.52 1.70
CA ALA A 33 -3.85 22.65 1.99
C ALA A 33 -3.06 23.36 0.87
N GLY A 34 -3.70 23.65 -0.27
CA GLY A 34 -3.06 24.30 -1.41
C GLY A 34 -2.07 23.41 -2.15
N VAL A 35 -2.24 22.08 -2.09
CA VAL A 35 -1.36 21.10 -2.76
C VAL A 35 -2.09 20.40 -3.90
N GLU A 36 -1.33 19.81 -4.83
CA GLU A 36 -1.90 19.07 -5.95
C GLU A 36 -2.33 17.65 -5.56
N ALA A 37 -3.43 17.18 -6.16
CA ALA A 37 -3.81 15.77 -6.17
C ALA A 37 -3.63 15.20 -7.57
N ASP A 38 -3.14 13.95 -7.67
CA ASP A 38 -2.93 13.29 -8.95
C ASP A 38 -4.24 12.90 -9.64
N ARG A 39 -4.15 12.36 -10.86
CA ARG A 39 -5.33 11.93 -11.64
C ARG A 39 -6.18 10.87 -10.92
N ALA A 40 -5.58 10.05 -10.07
CA ALA A 40 -6.28 9.04 -9.27
C ALA A 40 -6.86 9.63 -7.97
N GLY A 41 -6.68 10.93 -7.70
CA GLY A 41 -7.15 11.63 -6.50
C GLY A 41 -6.22 11.50 -5.30
N ARG A 42 -4.98 11.03 -5.49
CA ARG A 42 -3.99 10.89 -4.41
C ARG A 42 -3.31 12.22 -4.13
N VAL A 43 -3.16 12.58 -2.86
CA VAL A 43 -2.63 13.88 -2.43
C VAL A 43 -1.11 13.87 -2.45
N SER A 44 -0.50 14.90 -3.03
CA SER A 44 0.94 15.11 -2.94
C SER A 44 1.34 15.44 -1.49
N VAL A 45 2.31 14.69 -0.96
CA VAL A 45 2.83 14.87 0.41
C VAL A 45 4.32 15.18 0.37
N ASN A 46 4.82 15.73 1.47
CA ASN A 46 6.25 15.91 1.73
C ASN A 46 6.94 14.58 2.01
N ASP A 47 8.27 14.59 2.10
CA ASP A 47 9.06 13.37 2.33
C ASP A 47 8.76 12.70 3.68
N ASP A 48 8.37 13.47 4.70
CA ASP A 48 7.93 12.99 6.03
C ASP A 48 6.42 12.62 6.05
N MET A 49 5.77 12.58 4.88
CA MET A 49 4.34 12.33 4.67
C MET A 49 3.40 13.40 5.24
N THR A 50 3.91 14.58 5.61
CA THR A 50 3.05 15.74 5.92
C THR A 50 2.48 16.37 4.65
N VAL A 51 1.42 17.18 4.78
CA VAL A 51 0.75 17.82 3.65
C VAL A 51 1.08 19.31 3.60
N GLY A 52 1.69 19.77 2.51
CA GLY A 52 1.97 21.20 2.30
C GLY A 52 2.78 21.81 3.44
N ASP A 53 2.31 22.93 3.98
CA ASP A 53 2.97 23.61 5.11
C ASP A 53 2.53 23.10 6.50
N PHE A 54 1.64 22.09 6.56
CA PHE A 54 1.06 21.60 7.81
C PHE A 54 1.92 20.53 8.47
N ASN A 55 2.63 20.89 9.53
CA ASN A 55 3.47 19.95 10.28
C ASN A 55 2.69 18.95 11.17
N ASN A 56 1.35 18.99 11.18
CA ASN A 56 0.48 18.17 12.03
C ASN A 56 -0.59 17.39 11.25
N VAL A 57 -0.54 17.40 9.92
CA VAL A 57 -1.47 16.69 9.05
C VAL A 57 -0.69 15.72 8.18
N TYR A 58 -1.02 14.44 8.29
CA TYR A 58 -0.36 13.37 7.56
C TYR A 58 -1.35 12.63 6.66
N ILE A 59 -0.90 12.23 5.47
CA ILE A 59 -1.65 11.35 4.57
C ILE A 59 -0.78 10.14 4.25
N ILE A 60 -1.32 8.94 4.53
CA ILE A 60 -0.64 7.66 4.32
C ILE A 60 -1.49 6.70 3.48
N GLY A 61 -0.87 5.61 3.02
CA GLY A 61 -1.54 4.55 2.27
C GLY A 61 -2.05 4.99 0.90
N ASP A 62 -3.20 4.46 0.47
CA ASP A 62 -3.68 4.60 -0.91
C ASP A 62 -4.15 6.02 -1.28
N MET A 63 -4.29 6.92 -0.31
CA MET A 63 -4.58 8.34 -0.57
C MET A 63 -3.33 9.18 -0.83
N MET A 64 -2.14 8.64 -0.58
CA MET A 64 -0.86 9.36 -0.68
C MET A 64 -0.27 9.26 -2.09
N SER A 65 0.31 10.36 -2.57
CA SER A 65 1.21 10.41 -3.72
C SER A 65 2.59 10.86 -3.27
N LEU A 66 3.48 9.89 -3.07
CA LEU A 66 4.89 10.11 -2.69
C LEU A 66 5.77 9.20 -3.55
N ASN A 67 6.81 9.75 -4.20
CA ASN A 67 7.88 9.02 -4.89
C ASN A 67 7.44 7.84 -5.78
N ARG A 68 6.22 7.91 -6.34
CA ARG A 68 5.60 6.85 -7.15
C ARG A 68 5.52 5.50 -6.42
N LEU A 69 5.39 5.53 -5.10
CA LEU A 69 5.19 4.33 -4.29
C LEU A 69 3.95 3.55 -4.76
N PRO A 70 4.02 2.21 -4.75
CA PRO A 70 2.91 1.39 -5.19
C PRO A 70 1.77 1.41 -4.15
N GLY A 71 0.52 1.30 -4.60
CA GLY A 71 -0.65 1.15 -3.73
C GLY A 71 -0.69 -0.26 -3.14
N LEU A 72 0.15 -0.50 -2.12
CA LEU A 72 0.28 -1.79 -1.43
C LEU A 72 0.01 -1.59 0.05
N ALA A 73 -0.62 -2.60 0.66
CA ALA A 73 -0.81 -2.65 2.12
C ALA A 73 0.51 -2.48 2.88
N GLN A 74 1.62 -2.99 2.33
CA GLN A 74 2.94 -2.84 2.94
C GLN A 74 3.40 -1.37 3.05
N VAL A 75 3.13 -0.56 2.02
CA VAL A 75 3.44 0.89 2.04
C VAL A 75 2.57 1.58 3.09
N ALA A 76 1.29 1.22 3.18
CA ALA A 76 0.39 1.77 4.20
C ALA A 76 0.82 1.42 5.64
N ILE A 77 1.23 0.17 5.88
CA ILE A 77 1.67 -0.29 7.20
C ILE A 77 2.97 0.42 7.61
N GLN A 78 3.99 0.43 6.74
CA GLN A 78 5.26 1.11 7.03
C GLN A 78 5.05 2.62 7.18
N GLY A 79 4.19 3.22 6.37
CA GLY A 79 3.84 4.64 6.50
C GLY A 79 3.16 4.93 7.83
N GLY A 80 2.25 4.06 8.28
CA GLY A 80 1.63 4.18 9.61
C GLY A 80 2.63 4.10 10.76
N GLU A 81 3.56 3.14 10.72
CA GLU A 81 4.63 3.01 11.71
C GLU A 81 5.55 4.25 11.72
N HIS A 82 5.89 4.78 10.55
CA HIS A 82 6.72 5.97 10.43
C HIS A 82 6.03 7.23 10.97
N VAL A 83 4.77 7.49 10.60
CA VAL A 83 4.01 8.64 11.13
C VAL A 83 3.81 8.52 12.64
N ALA A 84 3.60 7.32 13.17
CA ALA A 84 3.51 7.11 14.62
C ALA A 84 4.81 7.51 15.32
N LYS A 85 5.97 7.09 14.80
CA LYS A 85 7.29 7.48 15.32
C LYS A 85 7.50 9.00 15.29
N LEU A 86 7.21 9.66 14.16
CA LEU A 86 7.31 11.12 14.05
C LEU A 86 6.38 11.85 15.04
N SER A 87 5.18 11.31 15.25
CA SER A 87 4.22 11.88 16.19
C SER A 87 4.68 11.73 17.64
N GLU A 88 5.31 10.61 17.99
CA GLU A 88 5.91 10.38 19.30
C GLU A 88 7.06 11.37 19.56
N THR A 89 7.97 11.55 18.59
CA THR A 89 9.06 12.53 18.67
C THR A 89 8.56 13.96 18.93
N LYS A 90 7.44 14.36 18.32
CA LYS A 90 6.85 15.70 18.49
C LYS A 90 6.21 15.94 19.86
N VAL A 91 5.81 14.87 20.55
CA VAL A 91 5.13 14.95 21.85
C VAL A 91 6.12 14.77 23.01
N ASP A 92 7.24 14.09 22.76
CA ASP A 92 8.31 13.89 23.74
C ASP A 92 9.30 15.07 23.74
N GLU A 93 9.21 15.94 24.74
CA GLU A 93 10.08 17.13 24.90
C GLU A 93 11.56 16.78 25.09
N GLU A 94 11.89 15.54 25.47
CA GLU A 94 13.27 15.07 25.63
C GLU A 94 13.81 14.42 24.35
N SER A 95 12.98 14.27 23.31
CA SER A 95 13.38 13.61 22.08
C SER A 95 14.43 14.42 21.32
N THR A 96 15.48 13.73 20.87
CA THR A 96 16.53 14.29 19.98
C THR A 96 16.40 13.78 18.55
N ALA A 97 15.35 13.00 18.27
CA ALA A 97 15.09 12.45 16.95
C ALA A 97 14.61 13.54 15.97
N ASP A 98 14.85 13.32 14.69
CA ASP A 98 14.43 14.24 13.64
C ASP A 98 12.90 14.14 13.42
N GLU A 99 12.18 15.21 13.75
CA GLU A 99 10.73 15.33 13.56
C GLU A 99 10.27 15.36 12.09
N LYS A 100 11.23 15.45 11.14
CA LYS A 100 11.01 15.49 9.69
C LYS A 100 11.81 14.41 8.96
N GLU A 101 12.11 13.30 9.63
CA GLU A 101 12.77 12.15 9.01
C GLU A 101 12.03 11.73 7.73
N PRO A 102 12.71 11.62 6.58
CA PRO A 102 12.09 11.16 5.33
C PRO A 102 11.57 9.72 5.43
N PHE A 103 10.44 9.45 4.78
CA PHE A 103 9.90 8.10 4.64
C PHE A 103 10.67 7.30 3.59
N GLU A 104 11.33 6.23 4.04
CA GLU A 104 11.97 5.25 3.16
C GLU A 104 11.18 3.94 3.13
N TYR A 105 10.64 3.61 1.95
CA TYR A 105 9.95 2.34 1.74
C TYR A 105 10.94 1.18 1.61
N PHE A 106 10.84 0.20 2.51
CA PHE A 106 11.58 -1.05 2.42
C PHE A 106 10.71 -2.14 1.78
N ASP A 107 10.94 -2.46 0.51
CA ASP A 107 10.22 -3.53 -0.20
C ASP A 107 10.57 -4.91 0.38
N LYS A 108 9.57 -5.61 0.96
CA LYS A 108 9.75 -6.95 1.55
C LYS A 108 9.54 -8.04 0.50
N GLY A 109 9.23 -7.65 -0.73
CA GLY A 109 8.88 -8.52 -1.83
C GLY A 109 7.37 -8.60 -2.08
N SER A 110 6.99 -9.37 -3.08
CA SER A 110 5.61 -9.51 -3.55
C SER A 110 5.26 -10.98 -3.76
N MET A 111 4.00 -11.33 -3.51
CA MET A 111 3.49 -12.69 -3.70
C MET A 111 2.12 -12.65 -4.36
N ALA A 112 1.85 -13.60 -5.25
CA ALA A 112 0.55 -13.74 -5.89
C ALA A 112 0.19 -15.22 -6.04
N ILE A 113 -1.04 -15.59 -5.62
CA ILE A 113 -1.61 -16.89 -5.96
C ILE A 113 -2.05 -16.86 -7.42
N VAL A 114 -1.69 -17.90 -8.18
CA VAL A 114 -2.12 -18.09 -9.57
C VAL A 114 -3.25 -19.12 -9.62
N THR A 115 -3.06 -20.27 -8.97
CA THR A 115 -4.05 -21.34 -8.87
C THR A 115 -3.96 -22.04 -7.51
N ARG A 116 -4.87 -22.96 -7.22
CA ARG A 116 -4.81 -23.77 -5.99
C ARG A 116 -3.45 -24.48 -5.91
N PHE A 117 -2.76 -24.34 -4.77
CA PHE A 117 -1.42 -24.88 -4.52
C PHE A 117 -0.30 -24.30 -5.41
N ASN A 118 -0.53 -23.17 -6.07
CA ASN A 118 0.47 -22.50 -6.90
C ASN A 118 0.50 -20.99 -6.64
N ALA A 119 1.64 -20.50 -6.16
CA ALA A 119 1.89 -19.08 -6.02
C ALA A 119 3.28 -18.71 -6.57
N VAL A 120 3.42 -17.46 -6.99
CA VAL A 120 4.68 -16.85 -7.37
C VAL A 120 5.11 -15.91 -6.25
N VAL A 121 6.38 -16.00 -5.85
CA VAL A 121 6.98 -15.20 -4.80
C VAL A 121 8.24 -14.55 -5.34
N LYS A 122 8.34 -13.24 -5.17
CA LYS A 122 9.51 -12.44 -5.53
C LYS A 122 10.01 -11.71 -4.29
N LEU A 123 11.22 -12.06 -3.84
CA LEU A 123 11.90 -11.45 -2.70
C LEU A 123 13.21 -10.82 -3.19
N GLY A 124 13.19 -9.52 -3.46
CA GLY A 124 14.34 -8.81 -4.02
C GLY A 124 14.82 -9.43 -5.34
N LYS A 125 16.00 -10.08 -5.32
CA LYS A 125 16.61 -10.74 -6.49
C LYS A 125 16.21 -12.21 -6.65
N THR A 126 15.56 -12.80 -5.66
CA THR A 126 15.17 -14.21 -5.66
C THR A 126 13.70 -14.33 -6.05
N GLU A 127 13.42 -15.21 -7.01
CA GLU A 127 12.06 -15.52 -7.46
C GLU A 127 11.86 -17.03 -7.46
N PHE A 128 10.73 -17.49 -6.93
CA PHE A 128 10.36 -18.90 -6.96
C PHE A 128 8.83 -19.04 -7.08
N SER A 129 8.40 -20.17 -7.63
CA SER A 129 6.99 -20.41 -7.95
C SER A 129 6.55 -21.84 -7.62
N GLY A 130 5.26 -22.11 -7.81
CA GLY A 130 4.67 -23.43 -7.60
C GLY A 130 4.33 -23.71 -6.14
N PHE A 131 4.47 -24.96 -5.73
CA PHE A 131 4.10 -25.41 -4.39
C PHE A 131 4.92 -24.78 -3.25
N PRO A 132 6.26 -24.62 -3.36
CA PRO A 132 7.04 -23.91 -2.34
C PRO A 132 6.63 -22.43 -2.22
N GLY A 133 6.32 -21.79 -3.35
CA GLY A 133 5.76 -20.43 -3.39
C GLY A 133 4.43 -20.36 -2.65
N TRP A 134 3.56 -21.34 -2.87
CA TRP A 134 2.28 -21.43 -2.17
C TRP A 134 2.42 -21.65 -0.66
N LEU A 135 3.37 -22.50 -0.22
CA LEU A 135 3.66 -22.68 1.21
C LEU A 135 4.18 -21.39 1.85
N ALA A 136 5.06 -20.66 1.18
CA ALA A 136 5.56 -19.37 1.66
C ALA A 136 4.43 -18.34 1.78
N TRP A 137 3.57 -18.26 0.75
CA TRP A 137 2.39 -17.40 0.75
C TRP A 137 1.46 -17.74 1.92
N LEU A 138 1.18 -19.03 2.13
CA LEU A 138 0.30 -19.52 3.20
C LEU A 138 0.89 -19.19 4.58
N GLY A 139 2.18 -19.45 4.78
CA GLY A 139 2.88 -19.14 6.02
C GLY A 139 2.80 -17.66 6.37
N LEU A 140 3.07 -16.77 5.40
CA LEU A 140 2.97 -15.32 5.60
C LEU A 140 1.55 -14.86 5.89
N HIS A 141 0.55 -15.34 5.13
CA HIS A 141 -0.83 -14.89 5.34
C HIS A 141 -1.37 -15.34 6.71
N LEU A 142 -0.97 -16.51 7.20
CA LEU A 142 -1.37 -16.99 8.52
C LEU A 142 -0.79 -16.15 9.67
N THR A 143 0.38 -15.52 9.51
CA THR A 143 0.92 -14.64 10.56
C THR A 143 0.14 -13.33 10.67
N TYR A 144 -0.28 -12.75 9.55
CA TYR A 144 -1.09 -11.53 9.50
C TYR A 144 -2.55 -11.73 9.89
N VAL A 145 -3.06 -12.97 9.86
CA VAL A 145 -4.39 -13.28 10.39
C VAL A 145 -4.36 -13.25 11.92
N VAL A 146 -5.03 -12.24 12.49
CA VAL A 146 -5.24 -12.10 13.94
C VAL A 146 -6.30 -13.11 14.39
N GLY A 147 -5.95 -13.93 15.39
CA GLY A 147 -6.84 -14.91 16.02
C GLY A 147 -6.65 -16.35 15.54
N LEU A 148 -6.62 -17.31 16.48
CA LEU A 148 -6.39 -18.73 16.19
C LEU A 148 -7.51 -19.36 15.34
N ARG A 149 -8.75 -18.88 15.47
CA ARG A 149 -9.94 -19.40 14.76
C ARG A 149 -9.95 -19.00 13.28
N SER A 150 -9.58 -17.75 12.99
CA SER A 150 -9.45 -17.21 11.64
C SER A 150 -8.28 -17.85 10.88
N ARG A 151 -7.20 -18.27 11.59
CA ARG A 151 -6.10 -19.06 11.01
C ARG A 151 -6.51 -20.46 10.56
N LEU A 152 -7.39 -21.14 11.31
CA LEU A 152 -7.86 -22.49 10.97
C LEU A 152 -8.81 -22.51 9.77
N ALA A 153 -9.62 -21.47 9.56
CA ALA A 153 -10.51 -21.37 8.40
C ALA A 153 -9.77 -21.20 7.07
N VAL A 154 -8.55 -20.66 7.09
CA VAL A 154 -7.70 -20.50 5.88
C VAL A 154 -7.03 -21.82 5.48
N LEU A 155 -6.94 -22.79 6.38
CA LEU A 155 -6.28 -24.08 6.16
C LEU A 155 -7.20 -25.17 5.57
N VAL A 156 -8.53 -24.97 5.58
CA VAL A 156 -9.55 -25.95 5.15
C VAL A 156 -10.07 -25.64 3.75
#